data_AF-A0A8C5ZXE3-F1
#
_entry.id   AF-A0A8C5ZXE3-F1
#
_cell.length_a   1.000
_cell.length_b   1.000
_cell.length_c   1.000
_cell.angle_alpha   90.00
_cell.angle_beta   90.00
_cell.angle_gamma   90.00
#
_symmetry.space_group_name_H-M   'P 1'
#
loop_
_entity.id
_entity.type
_entity.pdbx_description
1 polymer ?
#
loop_
_entity_poly.entity_id
_entity_poly.type
_entity_poly.pdbx_seq_one_letter_code
_entity_poly.pdbx_strand_id
1 'polypeptide(L)'
;MALTEDGDIDTVSGQEDFSHQLYQRKLQVPLWPSSLGITDCCQYVTCHPKRSERRKYGRDFLLRFRFCNIACQRPVGLVLMEGVTDTKPERPAGWAESVLEEDTSELEPVFPRVVGTIQHCLHLTSVYTHFLPQHGRPEVTTMPLGLGTTVDYIFFSAESCENGNRTGDRLDRDGTLKLLGRLSLLSEEILWAANGLPNPFCSSDHLCLLASFGMEVTAP
;
A
#
# COMPACT_ATOMS: atom_id res chain seq x y z
N MET A 1 -6.63 11.20 -6.24
CA MET A 1 -5.22 11.22 -6.71
C MET A 1 -5.23 10.85 -8.19
N ALA A 2 -4.71 11.72 -9.07
CA ALA A 2 -4.57 11.39 -10.49
C ALA A 2 -3.31 10.55 -10.65
N LEU A 3 -3.48 9.29 -11.05
CA LEU A 3 -2.40 8.42 -11.50
C LEU A 3 -2.14 8.77 -12.96
N THR A 4 -1.07 9.51 -13.24
CA THR A 4 -0.59 9.69 -14.61
C THR A 4 -0.08 8.35 -15.14
N GLU A 5 -0.22 8.10 -16.45
CA GLU A 5 0.21 6.86 -17.13
C GLU A 5 1.74 6.59 -17.06
N ASP A 6 2.49 7.44 -16.34
CA ASP A 6 3.95 7.43 -16.22
C ASP A 6 4.45 7.41 -14.76
N GLY A 7 3.58 7.14 -13.77
CA GLY A 7 4.02 7.02 -12.37
C GLY A 7 4.81 5.73 -12.11
N ASP A 8 6.06 5.83 -11.68
CA ASP A 8 6.86 4.69 -11.22
C ASP A 8 6.30 4.15 -9.90
N ILE A 9 6.18 2.82 -9.78
CA ILE A 9 5.66 2.16 -8.57
C ILE A 9 6.42 2.59 -7.32
N ASP A 10 7.73 2.81 -7.45
CA ASP A 10 8.62 3.12 -6.34
C ASP A 10 8.40 4.54 -5.79
N THR A 11 7.75 5.42 -6.57
CA THR A 11 7.45 6.80 -6.13
C THR A 11 6.18 6.91 -5.30
N VAL A 12 5.38 5.85 -5.20
CA VAL A 12 4.04 5.88 -4.57
C VAL A 12 4.12 6.17 -3.07
N SER A 13 5.08 5.59 -2.36
CA SER A 13 5.24 5.82 -0.91
C SER A 13 6.12 7.03 -0.58
N GLY A 14 6.90 7.53 -1.54
CA GLY A 14 7.93 8.54 -1.31
C GLY A 14 9.12 8.06 -0.47
N GLN A 15 9.22 6.75 -0.19
CA GLN A 15 10.35 6.18 0.53
C GLN A 15 11.55 6.02 -0.39
N GLU A 16 12.75 6.08 0.19
CA GLU A 16 13.99 5.80 -0.53
C GLU A 16 14.04 4.32 -0.93
N ASP A 17 14.21 4.05 -2.22
CA ASP A 17 14.40 2.69 -2.73
C ASP A 17 15.89 2.34 -2.77
N PHE A 18 16.30 1.43 -1.88
CA PHE A 18 17.67 0.91 -1.82
C PHE A 18 17.85 -0.37 -2.65
N SER A 19 16.84 -0.80 -3.41
CA SER A 19 16.86 -2.11 -4.08
C SER A 19 17.72 -2.17 -5.35
N HIS A 20 18.34 -1.05 -5.76
CA HIS A 20 19.20 -0.94 -6.96
C HIS A 20 18.60 -1.60 -8.20
N GLN A 21 17.26 -1.59 -8.34
CA GLN A 21 16.59 -2.24 -9.46
C GLN A 21 16.91 -1.51 -10.76
N LEU A 22 17.42 -2.25 -11.75
CA LEU A 22 17.74 -1.72 -13.08
C LEU A 22 16.50 -1.41 -13.94
N TYR A 23 15.31 -1.83 -13.49
CA TYR A 23 14.06 -1.71 -14.23
C TYR A 23 12.95 -1.17 -13.32
N GLN A 24 12.56 0.08 -13.53
CA GLN A 24 11.40 0.67 -12.87
C GLN A 24 10.12 0.11 -13.51
N ARG A 25 9.20 -0.36 -12.67
CA ARG A 25 7.87 -0.78 -13.12
C ARG A 25 6.92 0.41 -13.04
N LYS A 26 6.21 0.67 -14.15
CA LYS A 26 5.14 1.65 -14.18
C LYS A 26 3.87 1.12 -13.52
N LEU A 27 3.12 2.02 -12.89
CA LEU A 27 1.77 1.72 -12.41
C LEU A 27 0.87 1.36 -13.58
N GLN A 28 0.18 0.22 -13.45
CA GLN A 28 -0.79 -0.20 -14.46
C GLN A 28 -2.11 0.55 -14.27
N VAL A 29 -2.79 0.82 -15.38
CA VAL A 29 -4.16 1.34 -15.36
C VAL A 29 -5.08 0.29 -15.97
N PRO A 30 -6.07 -0.21 -15.22
CA PRO A 30 -6.36 0.13 -13.83
C PRO A 30 -5.36 -0.49 -12.83
N LEU A 31 -5.28 0.09 -11.63
CA LEU A 31 -4.32 -0.35 -10.59
C LEU A 31 -4.57 -1.79 -10.12
N TRP A 32 -5.81 -2.26 -10.19
CA TRP A 32 -6.20 -3.61 -9.80
C TRP A 32 -7.22 -4.24 -10.77
N PRO A 33 -7.21 -5.58 -10.91
CA PRO A 33 -8.11 -6.31 -11.81
C PRO A 33 -9.59 -6.21 -11.37
N SER A 34 -10.53 -6.37 -12.32
CA SER A 34 -11.98 -6.31 -12.03
C SER A 34 -12.44 -7.42 -11.09
N SER A 35 -11.73 -8.56 -11.11
CA SER A 35 -11.92 -9.67 -10.17
C SER A 35 -11.75 -9.30 -8.70
N LEU A 36 -11.07 -8.18 -8.38
CA LEU A 36 -10.94 -7.70 -6.99
C LEU A 36 -12.27 -7.18 -6.43
N GLY A 37 -13.20 -6.74 -7.28
CA GLY A 37 -14.50 -6.21 -6.86
C GLY A 37 -14.44 -4.89 -6.11
N ILE A 38 -13.44 -4.06 -6.42
CA ILE A 38 -13.27 -2.71 -5.89
C ILE A 38 -13.24 -1.73 -7.08
N THR A 39 -14.01 -0.65 -7.00
CA THR A 39 -14.02 0.42 -8.02
C THR A 39 -12.89 1.41 -7.79
N ASP A 40 -12.58 2.24 -8.79
CA ASP A 40 -11.61 3.34 -8.65
C ASP A 40 -12.02 4.39 -7.59
N CYS A 41 -13.27 4.33 -7.09
CA CYS A 41 -13.78 5.10 -5.96
C CYS A 41 -13.59 4.40 -4.60
N CYS A 42 -12.75 3.36 -4.53
CA CYS A 42 -12.47 2.56 -3.33
C CYS A 42 -13.73 1.96 -2.69
N GLN A 43 -14.74 1.62 -3.51
CA GLN A 43 -16.01 1.04 -3.06
C GLN A 43 -16.13 -0.42 -3.51
N TYR A 44 -16.66 -1.27 -2.65
CA TYR A 44 -16.98 -2.65 -3.03
C TYR A 44 -18.09 -2.67 -4.07
N VAL A 45 -17.94 -3.55 -5.05
CA VAL A 45 -18.99 -3.87 -6.01
C VAL A 45 -19.20 -5.37 -6.01
N THR A 46 -20.46 -5.76 -6.15
CA THR A 46 -20.83 -7.17 -6.34
C THR A 46 -20.28 -7.64 -7.67
N CYS A 47 -19.08 -8.20 -7.65
CA CYS A 47 -18.62 -9.06 -8.72
C CYS A 47 -19.40 -10.36 -8.57
N HIS A 48 -20.30 -10.64 -9.52
CA HIS A 48 -20.79 -11.99 -9.66
C HIS A 48 -19.60 -12.83 -10.13
N PRO A 49 -19.04 -13.72 -9.29
CA PRO A 49 -18.14 -14.71 -9.84
C PRO A 49 -18.96 -15.42 -10.91
N LYS A 50 -18.45 -15.46 -12.14
CA LYS A 50 -18.99 -16.39 -13.11
C LYS A 50 -18.99 -17.74 -12.42
N ARG A 51 -20.13 -18.44 -12.52
CA ARG A 51 -20.47 -19.61 -11.71
C ARG A 51 -19.56 -20.84 -11.95
N SER A 52 -18.48 -20.66 -12.69
CA SER A 52 -17.31 -21.52 -12.84
C SER A 52 -16.15 -20.61 -12.49
N GLU A 53 -15.50 -20.63 -11.33
CA GLU A 53 -14.78 -21.73 -10.79
C GLU A 53 -14.54 -21.41 -9.31
N ARG A 54 -15.12 -22.20 -8.40
CA ARG A 54 -14.39 -22.42 -7.14
C ARG A 54 -13.19 -23.25 -7.56
N ARG A 55 -12.11 -22.61 -8.07
CA ARG A 55 -10.88 -23.30 -8.49
C ARG A 55 -10.47 -24.15 -7.31
N LYS A 56 -10.75 -25.45 -7.38
CA LYS A 56 -10.37 -26.39 -6.35
C LYS A 56 -8.88 -26.54 -6.51
N TYR A 57 -8.12 -25.74 -5.75
CA TYR A 57 -6.68 -25.90 -5.60
C TYR A 57 -6.38 -27.17 -4.80
N GLY A 58 -6.80 -28.32 -5.35
CA GLY A 58 -6.45 -29.62 -4.80
C GLY A 58 -4.96 -29.85 -4.97
N ARG A 59 -4.39 -30.70 -4.12
CA ARG A 59 -2.98 -31.12 -4.18
C ARG A 59 -2.56 -31.50 -5.60
N ASP A 60 -3.37 -32.31 -6.29
CA ASP A 60 -3.04 -32.80 -7.63
C ASP A 60 -3.12 -31.70 -8.70
N PHE A 61 -3.95 -30.66 -8.51
CA PHE A 61 -4.00 -29.49 -9.38
C PHE A 61 -2.74 -28.63 -9.19
N LEU A 62 -2.37 -28.31 -7.94
CA LEU A 62 -1.19 -27.52 -7.63
C LEU A 62 0.10 -28.23 -8.08
N LEU A 63 0.16 -29.55 -7.97
CA LEU A 63 1.31 -30.34 -8.42
C LEU A 63 1.56 -30.20 -9.92
N ARG A 64 0.55 -29.97 -10.77
CA ARG A 64 0.71 -29.76 -12.23
C ARG A 64 1.59 -28.54 -12.56
N PHE A 65 1.63 -27.53 -11.69
CA PHE A 65 2.46 -26.33 -11.89
C PHE A 65 3.93 -26.55 -11.53
N ARG A 66 4.27 -27.62 -10.81
CA ARG A 66 5.64 -27.90 -10.33
C ARG A 66 6.64 -28.18 -11.45
N PHE A 67 6.15 -28.58 -12.63
CA PHE A 67 6.95 -28.87 -13.83
C PHE A 67 6.34 -28.30 -15.11
N CYS A 68 5.65 -27.16 -15.01
CA CYS A 68 5.18 -26.46 -16.21
C CYS A 68 6.38 -25.97 -17.04
N ASN A 69 6.20 -25.80 -18.35
CA ASN A 69 7.30 -25.46 -19.25
C ASN A 69 8.06 -24.19 -18.84
N ILE A 70 7.38 -23.23 -18.21
CA ILE A 70 7.99 -21.98 -17.70
C ILE A 70 8.80 -22.25 -16.41
N ALA A 71 8.25 -23.01 -15.45
CA ALA A 71 8.95 -23.32 -14.19
C ALA A 71 10.20 -24.20 -14.38
N CYS A 72 10.25 -24.97 -15.48
CA CYS A 72 11.41 -25.78 -15.86
C CYS A 72 12.44 -25.03 -16.72
N GLN A 73 12.22 -23.75 -17.04
CA GLN A 73 13.18 -22.92 -17.75
C GLN A 73 14.02 -22.12 -16.76
N ARG A 74 15.35 -22.14 -16.95
CA ARG A 74 16.27 -21.30 -16.19
C ARG A 74 16.07 -19.83 -16.64
N PRO A 75 15.87 -18.89 -15.71
CA PRO A 75 15.84 -17.47 -16.04
C PRO A 75 17.13 -17.01 -16.72
N VAL A 76 17.00 -16.24 -17.80
CA VAL A 76 18.15 -15.66 -18.50
C VAL A 76 18.85 -14.68 -17.57
N GLY A 77 20.13 -14.93 -17.25
CA GLY A 77 20.94 -14.06 -16.38
C GLY A 77 21.09 -14.52 -14.92
N LEU A 78 20.53 -15.66 -14.51
CA LEU A 78 20.78 -16.19 -13.17
C LEU A 78 22.27 -16.58 -13.02
N VAL A 79 22.95 -16.03 -12.00
CA VAL A 79 24.38 -16.31 -11.73
C VAL A 79 24.54 -17.77 -11.26
N LEU A 80 25.53 -18.49 -11.80
CA LEU A 80 25.86 -19.84 -11.36
C LEU A 80 26.72 -19.75 -10.10
N MET A 81 26.20 -20.23 -8.97
CA MET A 81 26.98 -20.33 -7.72
C MET A 81 27.73 -21.66 -7.68
N GLU A 82 29.04 -21.60 -7.50
CA GLU A 82 29.89 -22.79 -7.43
C GLU A 82 29.47 -23.68 -6.24
N GLY A 83 29.20 -24.97 -6.50
CA GLY A 83 28.70 -25.92 -5.51
C GLY A 83 27.17 -26.08 -5.45
N VAL A 84 26.40 -25.26 -6.18
CA VAL A 84 24.94 -25.41 -6.29
C VAL A 84 24.59 -26.16 -7.57
N THR A 85 23.87 -27.28 -7.46
CA THR A 85 23.43 -28.09 -8.60
C THR A 85 22.35 -27.37 -9.40
N ASP A 86 22.65 -27.02 -10.65
CA ASP A 86 21.69 -26.49 -11.63
C ASP A 86 20.95 -27.61 -12.38
N THR A 87 20.51 -28.63 -11.64
CA THR A 87 19.84 -29.78 -12.25
C THR A 87 18.51 -29.33 -12.84
N LYS A 88 18.37 -29.46 -14.16
CA LYS A 88 17.08 -29.31 -14.84
C LYS A 88 16.14 -30.37 -14.27
N PRO A 89 15.03 -29.99 -13.61
CA PRO A 89 14.12 -30.96 -13.04
C PRO A 89 13.56 -31.85 -14.17
N GLU A 90 13.86 -33.15 -14.10
CA GLU A 90 13.33 -34.13 -15.05
C GLU A 90 11.84 -34.38 -14.79
N ARG A 91 11.04 -34.34 -15.85
CA ARG A 91 9.59 -34.59 -15.75
C ARG A 91 9.36 -36.09 -15.53
N PRO A 92 8.61 -36.52 -14.50
CA PRO A 92 8.27 -37.93 -14.30
C PRO A 92 7.43 -38.49 -15.45
N ALA A 93 7.66 -39.74 -15.84
CA ALA A 93 6.90 -40.42 -16.90
C ALA A 93 5.40 -40.51 -16.53
N GLY A 94 4.52 -40.07 -17.44
CA GLY A 94 3.06 -40.08 -17.25
C GLY A 94 2.43 -38.73 -16.89
N TRP A 95 3.22 -37.67 -16.74
CA TRP A 95 2.69 -36.32 -16.57
C TRP A 95 2.27 -35.73 -17.91
N ALA A 96 0.96 -35.54 -18.10
CA ALA A 96 0.39 -34.98 -19.32
C ALA A 96 0.96 -33.58 -19.60
N GLU A 97 1.27 -33.33 -20.87
CA GLU A 97 1.58 -32.00 -21.38
C GLU A 97 0.34 -31.13 -21.14
N SER A 98 0.45 -30.09 -20.31
CA SER A 98 -0.67 -29.21 -20.05
C SER A 98 -0.98 -28.44 -21.32
N VAL A 99 -1.95 -28.92 -22.11
CA VAL A 99 -2.64 -28.10 -23.09
C VAL A 99 -3.47 -27.11 -22.28
N LEU A 100 -2.88 -25.97 -21.97
CA LEU A 100 -3.63 -24.78 -21.59
C LEU A 100 -4.05 -24.09 -22.89
N GLU A 101 -5.01 -24.70 -23.58
CA GLU A 101 -5.94 -23.93 -24.41
C GLU A 101 -7.24 -23.87 -23.64
N GLU A 102 -7.30 -22.97 -22.68
CA GLU A 102 -8.58 -22.45 -22.21
C GLU A 102 -8.68 -21.05 -22.82
N ASP A 103 -9.35 -20.99 -23.97
CA ASP A 103 -9.79 -19.75 -24.59
C ASP A 103 -10.82 -19.10 -23.66
N THR A 104 -10.33 -18.43 -22.62
CA THR A 104 -11.16 -17.62 -21.74
C THR A 104 -11.40 -16.28 -22.42
N SER A 105 -12.22 -16.27 -23.47
CA SER A 105 -12.96 -15.08 -23.90
C SER A 105 -14.08 -14.80 -22.88
N GLU A 106 -13.72 -14.71 -21.62
CA GLU A 106 -14.63 -14.49 -20.52
C GLU A 106 -14.72 -12.97 -20.34
N LEU A 107 -15.75 -12.35 -20.93
CA LEU A 107 -16.07 -10.93 -20.72
C LEU A 107 -16.12 -10.64 -19.21
N GLU A 108 -15.08 -9.98 -18.72
CA GLU A 108 -15.01 -9.43 -17.37
C GLU A 108 -16.19 -8.46 -17.18
N PRO A 109 -16.81 -8.40 -15.99
CA PRO A 109 -17.77 -7.35 -15.71
C PRO A 109 -17.06 -5.99 -15.84
N VAL A 110 -17.34 -5.30 -16.95
CA VAL A 110 -16.78 -3.98 -17.25
C VAL A 110 -17.63 -2.96 -16.50
N PHE A 111 -17.20 -2.61 -15.30
CA PHE A 111 -17.71 -1.41 -14.63
C PHE A 111 -17.05 -0.18 -15.27
N PRO A 112 -17.76 0.95 -15.38
CA PRO A 112 -17.17 2.20 -15.85
C PRO A 112 -16.00 2.57 -14.93
N ARG A 113 -14.78 2.56 -15.48
CA ARG A 113 -13.56 2.94 -14.77
C ARG A 113 -13.14 4.34 -15.18
N VAL A 114 -12.73 5.14 -14.21
CA VAL A 114 -12.12 6.44 -14.47
C VAL A 114 -10.63 6.18 -14.62
N VAL A 115 -10.16 6.15 -15.86
CA VAL A 115 -8.76 5.85 -16.20
C VAL A 115 -7.82 6.77 -15.43
N GLY A 116 -6.89 6.19 -14.69
CA GLY A 116 -5.81 6.93 -14.04
C GLY A 116 -6.26 7.84 -12.89
N THR A 117 -7.36 7.57 -12.19
CA THR A 117 -7.71 8.35 -10.98
C THR A 117 -8.33 7.48 -9.91
N ILE A 118 -7.74 7.49 -8.71
CA ILE A 118 -8.30 6.83 -7.52
C ILE A 118 -8.90 7.88 -6.60
N GLN A 119 -10.10 7.61 -6.10
CA GLN A 119 -10.86 8.47 -5.19
C GLN A 119 -11.45 7.65 -4.04
N HIS A 120 -11.78 8.32 -2.94
CA HIS A 120 -12.56 7.75 -1.84
C HIS A 120 -13.54 8.80 -1.33
N CYS A 121 -14.62 8.37 -0.68
CA CYS A 121 -15.63 9.26 -0.11
C CYS A 121 -15.37 9.67 1.35
N LEU A 122 -14.22 9.29 1.91
CA LEU A 122 -13.83 9.66 3.27
C LEU A 122 -13.22 11.06 3.30
N HIS A 123 -13.70 11.92 4.20
CA HIS A 123 -13.12 13.24 4.48
C HIS A 123 -12.15 13.13 5.65
N LEU A 124 -10.91 12.73 5.36
CA LEU A 124 -9.91 12.45 6.38
C LEU A 124 -8.95 13.62 6.56
N THR A 125 -8.68 13.95 7.83
CA THR A 125 -7.61 14.86 8.25
C THR A 125 -6.60 14.09 9.11
N SER A 126 -5.32 14.37 8.91
CA SER A 126 -4.25 13.80 9.75
C SER A 126 -4.22 14.50 11.11
N VAL A 127 -4.11 13.74 12.19
CA VAL A 127 -3.90 14.32 13.54
C VAL A 127 -2.60 15.11 13.61
N TYR A 128 -1.57 14.65 12.90
CA TYR A 128 -0.22 15.22 12.91
C TYR A 128 0.00 16.08 11.68
N THR A 129 0.76 17.17 11.84
CA THR A 129 1.05 18.13 10.76
C THR A 129 2.27 17.74 9.95
N HIS A 130 2.99 16.69 10.37
CA HIS A 130 4.23 16.19 9.75
C HIS A 130 5.44 17.11 9.92
N PHE A 131 5.23 18.30 10.48
CA PHE A 131 6.26 19.28 10.77
C PHE A 131 6.03 19.89 12.16
N LEU A 132 7.12 20.07 12.89
CA LEU A 132 7.14 20.72 14.19
C LEU A 132 6.91 22.23 14.05
N PRO A 133 6.05 22.85 14.89
CA PRO A 133 5.66 24.25 14.75
C PRO A 133 6.82 25.26 14.87
N GLN A 134 7.82 24.95 15.68
CA GLN A 134 8.84 25.92 16.09
C GLN A 134 9.93 26.12 15.03
N HIS A 135 10.14 25.15 14.12
CA HIS A 135 11.26 25.18 13.18
C HIS A 135 10.93 24.61 11.79
N GLY A 136 9.70 24.15 11.54
CA GLY A 136 9.33 23.49 10.27
C GLY A 136 10.11 22.20 10.02
N ARG A 137 10.68 21.60 11.08
CA ARG A 137 11.42 20.34 10.99
C ARG A 137 10.45 19.17 10.88
N PRO A 138 10.76 18.14 10.09
CA PRO A 138 9.92 16.95 10.00
C PRO A 138 9.71 16.31 11.37
N GLU A 139 8.46 15.95 11.67
CA GLU A 139 8.16 15.00 12.72
C GLU A 139 8.63 13.61 12.27
N VAL A 140 9.08 12.77 13.21
CA VAL A 140 9.54 11.40 12.93
C VAL A 140 8.66 10.43 13.70
N THR A 141 8.26 9.34 13.06
CA THR A 141 7.50 8.25 13.70
C THR A 141 8.32 6.97 13.84
N THR A 142 9.35 6.78 13.02
CA THR A 142 10.26 5.63 13.09
C THR A 142 11.66 6.02 12.67
N MET A 143 12.67 5.29 13.17
CA MET A 143 14.06 5.55 12.84
C MET A 143 14.86 4.28 12.52
N PRO A 144 14.44 3.50 11.51
CA PRO A 144 15.17 2.30 11.13
C PRO A 144 16.55 2.71 10.59
N LEU A 145 17.59 1.98 11.01
CA LEU A 145 18.97 2.19 10.55
C LEU A 145 19.51 3.61 10.78
N GLY A 146 18.91 4.38 11.70
CA GLY A 146 19.33 5.74 12.01
C GLY A 146 18.78 6.82 11.06
N LEU A 147 17.80 6.51 10.22
CA LEU A 147 17.15 7.48 9.34
C LEU A 147 15.73 7.75 9.83
N GLY A 148 15.46 9.00 10.24
CA GLY A 148 14.14 9.39 10.75
C GLY A 148 13.13 9.57 9.62
N THR A 149 11.99 8.88 9.71
CA THR A 149 10.89 9.04 8.74
C THR A 149 9.51 9.02 9.41
N THR A 150 8.52 9.62 8.75
CA THR A 150 7.11 9.54 9.15
C THR A 150 6.39 8.59 8.22
N VAL A 151 5.95 7.45 8.77
CA VAL A 151 5.17 6.41 8.08
C VAL A 151 3.91 6.01 8.84
N ASP A 152 3.76 6.51 10.07
CA ASP A 152 2.63 6.22 10.94
C ASP A 152 1.66 7.41 10.97
N TYR A 153 0.36 7.13 10.91
CA TYR A 153 -0.66 8.15 10.81
C TYR A 153 -1.88 7.78 11.66
N ILE A 154 -2.47 8.79 12.28
CA ILE A 154 -3.85 8.72 12.77
C ILE A 154 -4.66 9.68 11.90
N PHE A 155 -5.53 9.12 11.07
CA PHE A 155 -6.52 9.88 10.32
C PHE A 155 -7.86 9.87 11.04
N PHE A 156 -8.55 11.00 11.06
CA PHE A 156 -9.91 11.10 11.60
C PHE A 156 -10.82 11.84 10.63
N SER A 157 -12.11 11.58 10.73
CA SER A 157 -13.12 12.27 9.91
C SER A 157 -13.30 13.71 10.39
N ALA A 158 -13.01 14.67 9.53
CA ALA A 158 -13.25 16.09 9.77
C ALA A 158 -14.26 16.63 8.75
N GLU A 159 -15.11 17.57 9.17
CA GLU A 159 -16.05 18.23 8.26
C GLU A 159 -15.33 19.37 7.51
N SER A 160 -15.41 19.32 6.18
CA SER A 160 -14.87 20.37 5.30
C SER A 160 -15.74 21.62 5.41
N CYS A 161 -15.15 22.76 5.80
CA CYS A 161 -15.82 24.05 5.69
C CYS A 161 -15.71 24.57 4.25
N GLU A 162 -16.80 24.59 3.48
CA GLU A 162 -16.89 25.47 2.30
C GLU A 162 -16.92 26.92 2.80
N ASN A 163 -15.75 27.55 2.94
CA ASN A 163 -15.70 28.94 3.38
C ASN A 163 -15.66 29.87 2.17
N GLY A 164 -16.82 30.46 1.86
CA GLY A 164 -16.87 31.70 1.09
C GLY A 164 -16.10 32.79 1.84
N ASN A 165 -15.03 33.27 1.23
CA ASN A 165 -14.29 34.50 1.57
C ASN A 165 -14.03 34.76 3.06
N ARG A 166 -12.91 34.26 3.60
CA ARG A 166 -12.11 35.00 4.59
C ARG A 166 -10.69 34.46 4.74
N THR A 167 -9.76 35.40 4.64
CA THR A 167 -8.31 35.27 4.68
C THR A 167 -7.82 34.81 6.05
N GLY A 168 -6.97 33.78 6.06
CA GLY A 168 -6.13 33.44 7.21
C GLY A 168 -6.78 32.53 8.24
N ASP A 169 -6.16 31.37 8.44
CA ASP A 169 -6.45 30.34 9.44
C ASP A 169 -7.57 29.35 9.06
N ARG A 170 -7.14 28.17 8.57
CA ARG A 170 -8.00 27.00 8.33
C ARG A 170 -8.35 26.38 9.68
N LEU A 171 -9.25 27.01 10.41
CA LEU A 171 -9.93 26.38 11.53
C LEU A 171 -10.95 25.41 10.94
N ASP A 172 -10.55 24.16 10.74
CA ASP A 172 -11.49 23.06 10.48
C ASP A 172 -12.57 23.12 11.56
N ARG A 173 -13.83 23.37 11.16
CA ARG A 173 -14.93 23.27 12.11
C ARG A 173 -15.07 21.81 12.47
N ASP A 174 -14.74 21.50 13.72
CA ASP A 174 -15.50 20.62 14.61
C ASP A 174 -16.62 19.81 13.94
N GLY A 175 -16.25 18.72 13.24
CA GLY A 175 -17.21 17.72 12.76
C GLY A 175 -17.71 16.84 13.91
N THR A 176 -18.22 15.64 13.59
CA THR A 176 -18.58 14.65 14.63
C THR A 176 -17.43 14.36 15.59
N LEU A 177 -16.18 14.35 15.11
CA LEU A 177 -14.97 14.21 15.92
C LEU A 177 -14.15 15.50 15.92
N LYS A 178 -13.80 15.96 17.12
CA LYS A 178 -13.00 17.16 17.38
C LYS A 178 -11.68 16.75 18.00
N LEU A 179 -10.55 17.18 17.42
CA LEU A 179 -9.24 16.90 17.99
C LEU A 179 -9.02 17.80 19.22
N LEU A 180 -8.98 17.21 20.41
CA LEU A 180 -8.76 17.93 21.67
C LEU A 180 -7.28 18.11 21.98
N GLY A 181 -6.44 17.19 21.53
CA GLY A 181 -5.01 17.22 21.75
C GLY A 181 -4.30 16.01 21.18
N ARG A 182 -2.99 16.10 21.08
CA ARG A 182 -2.11 15.02 20.62
C ARG A 182 -0.80 15.04 21.40
N LEU A 183 -0.17 13.88 21.54
CA LEU A 183 1.21 13.80 22.03
C LEU A 183 2.14 14.27 20.91
N SER A 184 2.92 15.31 21.15
CA SER A 184 3.89 15.83 20.18
C SER A 184 4.96 14.79 19.85
N LEU A 185 5.28 14.67 18.55
CA LEU A 185 6.38 13.83 18.08
C LEU A 185 7.73 14.55 18.23
N LEU A 186 8.80 13.80 18.00
CA LEU A 186 10.18 14.28 18.08
C LEU A 186 10.75 14.49 16.68
N SER A 187 11.75 15.36 16.57
CA SER A 187 12.57 15.48 15.35
C SER A 187 13.68 14.43 15.35
N GLU A 188 14.19 14.13 14.16
CA GLU A 188 15.32 13.23 13.96
C GLU A 188 16.54 13.57 14.83
N GLU A 189 16.91 14.85 14.97
CA GLU A 189 18.05 15.30 15.79
C GLU A 189 17.92 14.89 17.27
N ILE A 190 16.71 14.92 17.81
CA ILE A 190 16.44 14.57 19.21
C ILE A 190 16.59 13.05 19.38
N LEU A 191 16.10 12.27 18.42
CA LEU A 191 16.26 10.82 18.42
C LEU A 191 17.73 10.43 18.27
N TRP A 192 18.49 11.09 17.39
CA TRP A 192 19.94 10.90 17.30
C TRP A 192 20.66 11.19 18.61
N ALA A 193 20.30 12.27 19.30
CA ALA A 193 20.84 12.61 20.62
C ALA A 193 20.50 11.55 21.70
N ALA A 194 19.44 10.76 21.49
CA ALA A 194 19.02 9.65 22.33
C ALA A 194 19.50 8.27 21.82
N ASN A 195 20.51 8.23 20.94
CA ASN A 195 21.05 7.01 20.33
C ASN A 195 20.07 6.26 19.40
N GLY A 196 19.18 6.99 18.73
CA GLY A 196 18.23 6.44 17.76
C GLY A 196 17.11 5.62 18.40
N LEU A 197 16.50 4.74 17.61
CA LEU A 197 15.51 3.77 18.08
C LEU A 197 15.86 2.35 17.56
N PRO A 198 15.53 1.28 18.31
CA PRO A 198 15.11 1.31 19.72
C PRO A 198 16.28 1.74 20.64
N ASN A 199 15.95 2.21 21.84
CA ASN A 199 16.93 2.64 22.85
C ASN A 199 16.46 2.27 24.27
N PRO A 200 17.24 2.53 25.34
CA PRO A 200 16.85 2.16 26.71
C PRO A 200 15.52 2.75 27.22
N PHE A 201 15.02 3.82 26.61
CA PHE A 201 13.74 4.47 26.94
C PHE A 201 12.59 3.98 26.04
N CYS A 202 12.89 3.58 24.81
CA CYS A 202 11.93 3.17 23.79
C CYS A 202 12.27 1.78 23.26
N SER A 203 11.48 0.78 23.64
CA SER A 203 11.69 -0.62 23.23
C SER A 203 11.26 -0.95 21.81
N SER A 204 10.71 0.02 21.08
CA SER A 204 10.24 -0.07 19.70
C SER A 204 11.08 0.86 18.82
N ASP A 205 11.25 0.51 17.55
CA ASP A 205 11.80 1.37 16.51
C ASP A 205 10.80 2.46 16.04
N HIS A 206 9.52 2.31 16.40
CA HIS A 206 8.46 3.31 16.20
C HIS A 206 8.09 4.06 17.49
N LEU A 207 7.78 5.35 17.35
CA LEU A 207 7.19 6.20 18.38
C LEU A 207 5.66 6.00 18.43
N CYS A 208 5.09 6.04 19.64
CA CYS A 208 3.66 5.94 19.81
C CYS A 208 2.96 7.24 19.42
N LEU A 209 2.03 7.17 18.46
CA LEU A 209 1.10 8.24 18.16
C LEU A 209 -0.07 8.18 19.16
N LEU A 210 -0.44 9.33 19.72
CA LEU A 210 -1.53 9.43 20.70
C LEU A 210 -2.34 10.69 20.44
N ALA A 211 -3.66 10.52 20.35
CA ALA A 211 -4.62 11.59 20.10
C ALA A 211 -5.79 11.47 21.09
N SER A 212 -6.35 12.61 21.47
CA SER A 212 -7.58 12.71 22.25
C SER A 212 -8.65 13.39 21.41
N PHE A 213 -9.82 12.76 21.32
CA PHE A 213 -10.94 13.28 20.55
C PHE A 213 -12.16 13.52 21.43
N GLY A 214 -12.88 14.60 21.13
CA GLY A 214 -14.23 14.86 21.62
C GLY A 214 -15.22 14.46 20.53
N MET A 215 -16.32 13.84 20.92
CA MET A 215 -17.39 13.49 19.99
C MET A 215 -18.69 14.17 20.39
N GLU A 216 -19.31 14.90 19.47
CA GLU A 216 -20.61 15.49 19.71
C GLU A 216 -21.69 14.44 19.42
N VAL A 217 -22.33 13.94 20.47
CA VAL A 217 -23.42 12.97 20.35
C VAL A 217 -24.72 13.75 20.29
N THR A 218 -25.24 13.96 19.08
CA THR A 218 -26.62 14.40 18.92
C THR A 218 -27.54 13.26 19.37
N ALA A 219 -28.34 13.51 20.42
CA ALA A 219 -29.38 12.58 20.83
C ALA A 219 -30.40 12.43 19.67
N PRO A 220 -30.94 11.21 19.45
CA PRO A 220 -31.90 10.95 18.38
C PRO A 220 -33.22 11.72 18.54
#